data_AF-M0N6L8-F1
#
_entry.id   AF-M0N6L8-F1
#
_cell.length_a   1.000
_cell.length_b   1.000
_cell.length_c   1.000
_cell.angle_alpha   90.00
_cell.angle_beta   90.00
_cell.angle_gamma   90.00
#
_symmetry.space_group_name_H-M   'P 1'
#
loop_
_entity.id
_entity.type
_entity.pdbx_description
1 polymer ?
#
loop_
_entity_poly.entity_id
_entity_poly.type
_entity_poly.pdbx_seq_one_letter_code
_entity_poly.pdbx_strand_id
1 'polypeptide(L)'
;MQVLAQLLPAGSALPPIGYLLVLVVAFVAVAVSLRRIGPHVTDRVVVAFAPWMVLGSSCYVLYQVRGVPPVLRPFFGSPTVYLSVATVAGAVWAATAVAGLPADRWHLPSIPGIVGLSGTILALVAVGWALAGGAPGLTVAWPALGIVIATILAVAVWSGLRRAVPKTRVTGAVGALAVFGHTLDGVSTAVGLDVLGFGERSPVSRAIIEFAAELPTAEVIGAGWLFVLVKLALAALVVVFLSEYVREEPAEGYLLLGAVAAVGLGPGAHNLLLFTVLTP
;
A
#
# COMPACT_ATOMS: atom_id res chain seq x y z
N MET A 1 2.82 -9.56 -29.13
CA MET A 1 1.85 -8.69 -28.43
C MET A 1 0.90 -9.45 -27.50
N GLN A 2 0.46 -10.67 -27.83
CA GLN A 2 -0.46 -11.44 -26.97
C GLN A 2 0.15 -11.93 -25.63
N VAL A 3 1.45 -12.24 -25.58
CA VAL A 3 2.11 -12.71 -24.35
C VAL A 3 2.24 -11.60 -23.29
N LEU A 4 2.45 -10.35 -23.71
CA LEU A 4 2.50 -9.19 -22.79
C LEU A 4 1.13 -8.85 -22.20
N ALA A 5 0.04 -9.14 -22.92
CA ALA A 5 -1.32 -8.93 -22.42
C ALA A 5 -1.71 -9.93 -21.32
N GLN A 6 -1.08 -11.10 -21.26
CA GLN A 6 -1.31 -12.11 -20.21
C GLN A 6 -0.55 -11.84 -18.90
N LEU A 7 0.47 -10.97 -18.93
CA LEU A 7 1.26 -10.58 -17.75
C LEU A 7 0.76 -9.30 -17.09
N LEU A 8 -0.12 -8.56 -17.76
CA LEU A 8 -0.74 -7.36 -17.22
C LEU A 8 -1.92 -7.74 -16.32
N PRO A 9 -2.01 -7.22 -15.08
CA PRO A 9 -3.14 -7.50 -14.19
C PRO A 9 -4.47 -7.20 -14.88
N ALA A 10 -5.47 -8.07 -14.72
CA ALA A 10 -6.82 -7.84 -15.24
C ALA A 10 -7.35 -6.48 -14.74
N GLY A 11 -7.73 -5.59 -15.66
CA GLY A 11 -8.17 -4.23 -15.35
C GLY A 11 -7.12 -3.13 -15.49
N SER A 12 -5.90 -3.46 -15.92
CA SER A 12 -4.91 -2.46 -16.35
C SER A 12 -5.31 -1.86 -17.69
N ALA A 13 -5.57 -0.55 -17.69
CA ALA A 13 -5.87 0.21 -18.89
C ALA A 13 -5.00 1.46 -18.88
N LEU A 14 -4.14 1.58 -19.88
CA LEU A 14 -3.38 2.81 -20.06
C LEU A 14 -4.35 3.94 -20.42
N PRO A 15 -4.21 5.12 -19.79
CA PRO A 15 -5.06 6.26 -20.10
C PRO A 15 -4.78 6.75 -21.53
N PRO A 16 -5.65 7.60 -22.10
CA PRO A 16 -5.37 8.23 -23.39
C PRO A 16 -4.01 8.93 -23.37
N ILE A 17 -3.28 8.86 -24.48
CA ILE A 17 -1.86 9.24 -24.52
C ILE A 17 -1.56 10.64 -24.00
N GLY A 18 -2.46 11.61 -24.21
CA GLY A 18 -2.33 12.96 -23.66
C GLY A 18 -2.27 13.00 -22.13
N TYR A 19 -3.15 12.23 -21.46
CA TYR A 19 -3.15 12.11 -19.99
C TYR A 19 -1.87 11.43 -19.49
N LEU A 20 -1.43 10.37 -20.20
CA LEU A 20 -0.20 9.66 -19.85
C LEU A 20 1.03 10.59 -19.96
N LEU A 21 1.14 11.35 -21.04
CA LEU A 21 2.25 12.28 -21.26
C LEU A 21 2.30 13.34 -20.18
N VAL A 22 1.17 13.99 -19.86
CA VAL A 22 1.10 15.00 -18.78
C VAL A 22 1.55 14.39 -17.46
N LEU A 23 1.07 13.20 -17.13
CA LEU A 23 1.41 12.54 -15.88
C LEU A 23 2.89 12.14 -15.81
N VAL A 24 3.44 11.57 -16.88
CA VAL A 24 4.86 11.20 -16.93
C VAL A 24 5.75 12.44 -16.82
N VAL A 25 5.41 13.53 -17.53
CA VAL A 25 6.16 14.79 -17.44
C VAL A 25 6.11 15.34 -16.02
N ALA A 26 4.93 15.37 -15.39
CA ALA A 26 4.77 15.83 -14.02
C ALA A 26 5.56 14.96 -13.03
N PHE A 27 5.48 13.63 -13.16
CA PHE A 27 6.23 12.71 -12.32
C PHE A 27 7.74 12.89 -12.48
N VAL A 28 8.24 12.98 -13.72
CA VAL A 28 9.66 13.21 -14.00
C VAL A 28 10.11 14.54 -13.44
N ALA A 29 9.32 15.61 -13.58
CA ALA A 29 9.63 16.91 -13.01
C ALA A 29 9.77 16.85 -11.48
N VAL A 30 8.85 16.17 -10.79
CA VAL A 30 8.91 15.96 -9.34
C VAL A 30 10.12 15.12 -8.95
N ALA A 31 10.38 14.01 -9.64
CA ALA A 31 11.53 13.15 -9.38
C ALA A 31 12.86 13.87 -9.57
N VAL A 32 12.99 14.66 -10.64
CA VAL A 32 14.16 15.52 -10.89
C VAL A 32 14.30 16.59 -9.82
N SER A 33 13.19 17.21 -9.40
CA SER A 33 13.20 18.20 -8.32
C SER A 33 13.72 17.60 -7.02
N LEU A 34 13.18 16.44 -6.60
CA LEU A 34 13.63 15.74 -5.40
C LEU A 34 15.10 15.33 -5.49
N ARG A 35 15.56 14.84 -6.64
CA ARG A 35 16.98 14.52 -6.87
C ARG A 35 17.89 15.74 -6.74
N ARG A 36 17.45 16.91 -7.22
CA ARG A 36 18.22 18.15 -7.12
C ARG A 36 18.23 18.74 -5.72
N ILE A 37 17.12 18.61 -4.99
CA ILE A 37 17.00 19.08 -3.60
C ILE A 37 17.83 18.19 -2.67
N GLY A 38 17.87 16.88 -2.92
CA GLY A 38 18.54 15.91 -2.05
C GLY A 38 17.98 15.92 -0.62
N PRO A 39 16.64 15.83 -0.43
CA PRO A 39 16.04 15.94 0.90
C PRO A 39 16.53 14.81 1.80
N HIS A 40 16.76 15.12 3.08
CA HIS A 40 17.13 14.12 4.07
C HIS A 40 15.98 13.12 4.25
N VAL A 41 16.25 11.84 3.95
CA VAL A 41 15.30 10.74 4.10
C VAL A 41 15.49 10.11 5.47
N THR A 42 14.43 10.10 6.27
CA THR A 42 14.37 9.40 7.56
C THR A 42 13.26 8.37 7.54
N ASP A 43 13.28 7.44 8.50
CA ASP A 43 12.21 6.48 8.72
C ASP A 43 10.84 7.16 8.89
N ARG A 44 10.80 8.30 9.58
CA ARG A 44 9.59 9.12 9.78
C ARG A 44 9.06 9.70 8.49
N VAL A 45 9.94 10.24 7.63
CA VAL A 45 9.54 10.77 6.32
C VAL A 45 8.89 9.67 5.49
N VAL A 46 9.48 8.47 5.45
CA VAL A 46 8.91 7.34 4.69
C VAL A 46 7.58 6.88 5.27
N VAL A 47 7.46 6.76 6.59
CA VAL A 47 6.18 6.40 7.23
C VAL A 47 5.09 7.45 6.99
N ALA A 48 5.44 8.72 6.82
CA ALA A 48 4.49 9.77 6.45
C ALA A 48 3.82 9.54 5.07
N PHE A 49 4.36 8.67 4.23
CA PHE A 49 3.71 8.27 2.98
C PHE A 49 2.64 7.17 3.16
N ALA A 50 2.50 6.54 4.34
CA ALA A 50 1.51 5.48 4.54
C ALA A 50 0.06 5.94 4.22
N PRO A 51 -0.41 7.13 4.63
CA PRO A 51 -1.74 7.62 4.24
C PRO A 51 -1.87 7.86 2.72
N TRP A 52 -0.78 8.19 2.02
CA TRP A 52 -0.78 8.33 0.57
C TRP A 52 -0.95 6.97 -0.13
N MET A 53 -0.40 5.90 0.44
CA MET A 53 -0.64 4.53 -0.06
C MET A 53 -2.13 4.17 0.06
N VAL A 54 -2.77 4.53 1.19
CA VAL A 54 -4.22 4.36 1.38
C VAL A 54 -5.00 5.19 0.38
N LEU A 55 -4.64 6.47 0.16
CA LEU A 55 -5.24 7.33 -0.85
C LEU A 55 -5.21 6.69 -2.25
N GLY A 56 -4.06 6.16 -2.68
CA GLY A 56 -3.93 5.48 -3.96
C GLY A 56 -4.89 4.30 -4.10
N SER A 57 -4.99 3.48 -3.06
CA SER A 57 -5.94 2.38 -3.02
C SER A 57 -7.40 2.84 -3.04
N SER A 58 -7.74 3.91 -2.30
CA SER A 58 -9.10 4.46 -2.27
C SER A 58 -9.51 5.06 -3.61
N CYS A 59 -8.62 5.80 -4.28
CA CYS A 59 -8.83 6.27 -5.64
C CYS A 59 -9.06 5.11 -6.61
N TYR A 60 -8.30 4.01 -6.46
CA TYR A 60 -8.50 2.83 -7.30
C TYR A 60 -9.84 2.13 -7.04
N VAL A 61 -10.30 2.07 -5.79
CA VAL A 61 -11.65 1.56 -5.45
C VAL A 61 -12.71 2.43 -6.13
N LEU A 62 -12.61 3.76 -6.02
CA LEU A 62 -13.52 4.69 -6.69
C LEU A 62 -13.59 4.44 -8.21
N TYR A 63 -12.45 4.16 -8.85
CA TYR A 63 -12.40 3.78 -10.26
C TYR A 63 -13.17 2.50 -10.55
N GLN A 64 -12.99 1.46 -9.72
CA GLN A 64 -13.65 0.15 -9.90
C GLN A 64 -15.17 0.24 -9.73
N VAL A 65 -15.66 1.00 -8.76
CA VAL A 65 -17.10 1.20 -8.52
C VAL A 65 -17.72 2.24 -9.45
N ARG A 66 -16.96 2.76 -10.43
CA ARG A 66 -17.40 3.81 -11.37
C ARG A 66 -17.89 5.09 -10.68
N GLY A 67 -17.39 5.38 -9.49
CA GLY A 67 -17.73 6.56 -8.69
C GLY A 67 -16.99 7.84 -9.10
N VAL A 68 -16.15 7.78 -10.14
CA VAL A 68 -15.26 8.87 -10.57
C VAL A 68 -15.80 9.53 -11.85
N PRO A 69 -15.84 10.88 -11.92
CA PRO A 69 -16.20 11.61 -13.13
C PRO A 69 -15.28 11.27 -14.31
N PRO A 70 -15.77 11.34 -15.57
CA PRO A 70 -14.99 10.97 -16.76
C PRO A 70 -13.62 11.65 -16.87
N VAL A 71 -13.51 12.91 -16.43
CA VAL A 71 -12.27 13.70 -16.49
C VAL A 71 -11.17 13.20 -15.55
N LEU A 72 -11.54 12.62 -14.40
CA LEU A 72 -10.59 12.13 -13.39
C LEU A 72 -10.28 10.64 -13.57
N ARG A 73 -11.18 9.91 -14.23
CA ARG A 73 -11.06 8.46 -14.45
C ARG A 73 -9.69 8.00 -14.98
N PRO A 74 -9.04 8.70 -15.94
CA PRO A 74 -7.70 8.32 -16.43
C PRO A 74 -6.62 8.24 -15.34
N PHE A 75 -6.73 9.06 -14.28
CA PHE A 75 -5.75 9.13 -13.20
C PHE A 75 -6.01 8.12 -12.07
N PHE A 76 -7.18 7.49 -12.04
CA PHE A 76 -7.60 6.63 -10.93
C PHE A 76 -7.52 5.13 -11.30
N GLY A 77 -7.28 4.79 -12.57
CA GLY A 77 -7.09 3.41 -13.02
C GLY A 77 -5.68 2.87 -12.74
N SER A 78 -5.51 1.55 -12.73
CA SER A 78 -4.21 0.90 -12.58
C SER A 78 -3.46 0.80 -13.92
N PRO A 79 -2.13 1.01 -13.98
CA PRO A 79 -1.23 1.38 -12.87
C PRO A 79 -1.14 2.90 -12.61
N THR A 80 -1.84 3.71 -13.40
CA THR A 80 -1.78 5.18 -13.42
C THR A 80 -2.04 5.85 -12.07
N VAL A 81 -2.89 5.27 -11.23
CA VAL A 81 -3.24 5.79 -9.90
C VAL A 81 -2.04 5.86 -8.98
N TYR A 82 -1.17 4.86 -9.03
CA TYR A 82 0.04 4.85 -8.21
C TYR A 82 0.99 5.96 -8.64
N LEU A 83 1.13 6.17 -9.96
CA LEU A 83 1.95 7.25 -10.50
C LEU A 83 1.36 8.63 -10.18
N SER A 84 0.03 8.78 -10.26
CA SER A 84 -0.69 10.02 -9.95
C SER A 84 -0.51 10.41 -8.48
N VAL A 85 -0.76 9.48 -7.57
CA VAL A 85 -0.61 9.72 -6.13
C VAL A 85 0.84 9.93 -5.75
N ALA A 86 1.78 9.15 -6.30
CA ALA A 86 3.22 9.37 -6.08
C ALA A 86 3.69 10.74 -6.56
N THR A 87 3.17 11.23 -7.69
CA THR A 87 3.49 12.58 -8.21
C THR A 87 3.04 13.66 -7.24
N VAL A 88 1.80 13.59 -6.75
CA VAL A 88 1.27 14.58 -5.79
C VAL A 88 2.01 14.50 -4.46
N ALA A 89 2.19 13.30 -3.91
CA ALA A 89 2.91 13.09 -2.66
C ALA A 89 4.37 13.58 -2.75
N GLY A 90 5.05 13.27 -3.86
CA GLY A 90 6.40 13.74 -4.14
C GLY A 90 6.49 15.25 -4.32
N ALA A 91 5.47 15.89 -4.90
CA ALA A 91 5.41 17.35 -5.01
C ALA A 91 5.25 18.03 -3.64
N VAL A 92 4.41 17.48 -2.75
CA VAL A 92 4.29 17.95 -1.36
C VAL A 92 5.62 17.78 -0.62
N TRP A 93 6.30 16.64 -0.81
CA TRP A 93 7.61 16.42 -0.22
C TRP A 93 8.66 17.40 -0.76
N ALA A 94 8.71 17.63 -2.07
CA ALA A 94 9.61 18.59 -2.68
C ALA A 94 9.36 20.01 -2.15
N ALA A 95 8.09 20.43 -2.07
CA ALA A 95 7.72 21.75 -1.55
C ALA A 95 8.15 21.94 -0.09
N THR A 96 7.90 20.95 0.77
CA THR A 96 8.31 21.00 2.19
C THR A 96 9.82 20.96 2.37
N ALA A 97 10.53 20.26 1.49
CA ALA A 97 12.00 20.23 1.48
C ALA A 97 12.60 21.57 1.01
N VAL A 98 12.05 22.19 -0.03
CA VAL A 98 12.46 23.54 -0.49
C VAL A 98 12.20 24.59 0.59
N ALA A 99 11.13 24.44 1.37
CA ALA A 99 10.83 25.29 2.52
C ALA A 99 11.79 25.08 3.72
N GLY A 100 12.75 24.15 3.63
CA GLY A 100 13.74 23.91 4.68
C GLY A 100 13.15 23.29 5.95
N LEU A 101 12.03 22.58 5.86
CA LEU A 101 11.37 21.99 7.03
C LEU A 101 12.17 20.80 7.59
N PRO A 102 12.15 20.58 8.92
CA PRO A 102 12.85 19.46 9.54
C PRO A 102 12.26 18.10 9.15
N ALA A 103 13.12 17.09 9.03
CA ALA A 103 12.77 15.72 8.62
C ALA A 103 12.84 14.69 9.76
N ASP A 104 13.34 15.08 10.94
CA ASP A 104 13.71 14.18 12.04
C ASP A 104 12.61 14.02 13.10
N ARG A 105 11.51 14.79 13.03
CA ARG A 105 10.51 14.88 14.09
C ARG A 105 9.07 14.99 13.55
N TRP A 106 8.14 14.37 14.27
CA TRP A 106 6.69 14.50 14.02
C TRP A 106 6.12 15.73 14.74
N HIS A 107 6.22 16.91 14.11
CA HIS A 107 5.57 18.13 14.58
C HIS A 107 5.10 18.96 13.38
N LEU A 108 4.29 19.99 13.62
CA LEU A 108 3.95 20.96 12.59
C LEU A 108 4.68 22.29 12.87
N PRO A 109 5.30 22.93 11.86
CA PRO A 109 5.58 22.40 10.52
C PRO A 109 6.83 21.51 10.51
N SER A 110 6.74 20.30 9.96
CA SER A 110 7.86 19.42 9.60
C SER A 110 7.52 18.64 8.33
N ILE A 111 8.52 18.09 7.64
CA ILE A 111 8.29 17.26 6.44
C ILE A 111 7.34 16.09 6.74
N PRO A 112 7.64 15.17 7.70
CA PRO A 112 6.73 14.08 7.98
C PRO A 112 5.37 14.56 8.51
N GLY A 113 5.33 15.67 9.28
CA GLY A 113 4.09 16.25 9.75
C GLY A 113 3.16 16.72 8.63
N ILE A 114 3.67 17.50 7.67
CA ILE A 114 2.87 18.03 6.56
C ILE A 114 2.55 16.93 5.53
N VAL A 115 3.53 16.09 5.16
CA VAL A 115 3.32 14.97 4.23
C VAL A 115 2.28 14.00 4.81
N GLY A 116 2.40 13.64 6.09
CA GLY A 116 1.48 12.74 6.76
C GLY A 116 0.07 13.33 6.89
N LEU A 117 -0.05 14.60 7.31
CA LEU A 117 -1.34 15.26 7.48
C LEU A 117 -2.09 15.43 6.16
N SER A 118 -1.41 15.95 5.13
CA SER A 118 -2.02 16.14 3.80
C SER A 118 -2.46 14.81 3.18
N GLY A 119 -1.62 13.78 3.25
CA GLY A 119 -1.98 12.43 2.80
C GLY A 119 -3.18 11.88 3.57
N THR A 120 -3.24 12.09 4.88
CA THR A 120 -4.36 11.63 5.73
C THR A 120 -5.65 12.32 5.36
N ILE A 121 -5.64 13.65 5.21
CA ILE A 121 -6.83 14.42 4.81
C ILE A 121 -7.34 13.93 3.46
N LEU A 122 -6.46 13.79 2.47
CA LEU A 122 -6.84 13.32 1.13
C LEU A 122 -7.36 11.88 1.15
N ALA A 123 -6.72 10.98 1.91
CA ALA A 123 -7.17 9.60 2.07
C ALA A 123 -8.56 9.53 2.69
N LEU A 124 -8.82 10.30 3.75
CA LEU A 124 -10.14 10.36 4.39
C LEU A 124 -11.22 10.89 3.43
N VAL A 125 -10.90 11.90 2.62
CA VAL A 125 -11.82 12.40 1.58
C VAL A 125 -12.12 11.30 0.55
N ALA A 126 -11.11 10.58 0.06
CA ALA A 126 -11.30 9.51 -0.92
C ALA A 126 -12.09 8.32 -0.35
N VAL A 127 -11.83 7.94 0.90
CA VAL A 127 -12.57 6.90 1.63
C VAL A 127 -14.03 7.34 1.83
N GLY A 128 -14.26 8.57 2.32
CA GLY A 128 -15.61 9.11 2.51
C GLY A 128 -16.41 9.18 1.21
N TRP A 129 -15.76 9.55 0.10
CA TRP A 129 -16.36 9.50 -1.22
C TRP A 129 -16.75 8.07 -1.63
N ALA A 130 -15.85 7.10 -1.44
CA ALA A 130 -16.15 5.71 -1.77
C ALA A 130 -17.32 5.16 -0.95
N LEU A 131 -17.37 5.49 0.35
CA LEU A 131 -18.47 5.08 1.24
C LEU A 131 -19.80 5.73 0.84
N ALA A 132 -19.81 7.00 0.46
CA ALA A 132 -21.01 7.71 0.01
C ALA A 132 -21.57 7.17 -1.31
N GLY A 133 -20.70 6.62 -2.19
CA GLY A 133 -21.08 5.99 -3.45
C GLY A 133 -21.27 4.47 -3.38
N GLY A 134 -21.11 3.86 -2.21
CA GLY A 134 -21.17 2.41 -2.01
C GLY A 134 -22.59 1.84 -2.09
N ALA A 135 -22.69 0.51 -2.13
CA ALA A 135 -23.96 -0.20 -2.12
C ALA A 135 -24.76 0.04 -0.81
N PRO A 136 -26.11 -0.07 -0.84
CA PRO A 136 -26.92 -0.06 0.38
C PRO A 136 -26.53 -1.23 1.29
N GLY A 137 -26.13 -0.95 2.54
CA GLY A 137 -25.74 -1.97 3.52
C GLY A 137 -24.25 -2.29 3.50
N LEU A 138 -23.43 -1.39 4.05
CA LEU A 138 -21.98 -1.52 4.13
C LEU A 138 -21.55 -2.74 4.97
N THR A 139 -20.59 -3.50 4.46
CA THR A 139 -19.96 -4.65 5.14
C THR A 139 -18.77 -4.20 5.96
N VAL A 140 -19.02 -3.69 7.17
CA VAL A 140 -17.96 -3.09 8.02
C VAL A 140 -17.29 -4.11 8.96
N ALA A 141 -18.03 -5.11 9.44
CA ALA A 141 -17.56 -6.00 10.51
C ALA A 141 -16.31 -6.80 10.12
N TRP A 142 -16.30 -7.39 8.92
CA TRP A 142 -15.20 -8.22 8.44
C TRP A 142 -13.93 -7.42 8.12
N PRO A 143 -13.99 -6.28 7.39
CA PRO A 143 -12.84 -5.39 7.26
C PRO A 143 -12.30 -4.90 8.61
N ALA A 144 -13.16 -4.50 9.54
CA ALA A 144 -12.74 -4.06 10.87
C ALA A 144 -12.01 -5.18 11.63
N LEU A 145 -12.57 -6.40 11.64
CA LEU A 145 -11.94 -7.57 12.27
C LEU A 145 -10.59 -7.90 11.60
N GLY A 146 -10.52 -7.81 10.27
CA GLY A 146 -9.29 -8.00 9.51
C GLY A 146 -8.17 -7.04 9.92
N ILE A 147 -8.49 -5.75 10.15
CA ILE A 147 -7.53 -4.77 10.68
C ILE A 147 -7.04 -5.16 12.07
N VAL A 148 -7.95 -5.59 12.96
CA VAL A 148 -7.58 -6.01 14.33
C VAL A 148 -6.64 -7.21 14.28
N ILE A 149 -7.00 -8.27 13.56
CA ILE A 149 -6.18 -9.48 13.40
C ILE A 149 -4.82 -9.12 12.78
N ALA A 150 -4.81 -8.32 11.71
CA ALA A 150 -3.57 -7.91 11.06
C ALA A 150 -2.66 -7.10 11.99
N THR A 151 -3.23 -6.23 12.81
CA THR A 151 -2.47 -5.45 13.80
C THR A 151 -1.83 -6.35 14.85
N ILE A 152 -2.59 -7.31 15.41
CA ILE A 152 -2.09 -8.26 16.40
C ILE A 152 -0.93 -9.09 15.81
N LEU A 153 -1.13 -9.68 14.63
CA LEU A 153 -0.12 -10.48 13.95
C LEU A 153 1.12 -9.66 13.59
N ALA A 154 0.96 -8.44 13.08
CA ALA A 154 2.07 -7.58 12.73
C ALA A 154 2.88 -7.17 13.97
N VAL A 155 2.23 -6.83 15.08
CA VAL A 155 2.90 -6.53 16.36
C VAL A 155 3.67 -7.75 16.86
N ALA A 156 3.06 -8.94 16.81
CA ALA A 156 3.70 -10.19 17.23
C ALA A 156 4.94 -10.50 16.38
N VAL A 157 4.81 -10.48 15.04
CA VAL A 157 5.91 -10.77 14.11
C VAL A 157 7.01 -9.72 14.20
N TRP A 158 6.67 -8.42 14.23
CA TRP A 158 7.67 -7.36 14.36
C TRP A 158 8.42 -7.44 15.69
N SER A 159 7.71 -7.72 16.78
CA SER A 159 8.33 -7.86 18.11
C SER A 159 9.19 -9.12 18.21
N GLY A 160 8.75 -10.23 17.61
CA GLY A 160 9.53 -11.46 17.51
C GLY A 160 10.80 -11.26 16.67
N LEU A 161 10.66 -10.62 15.50
CA LEU A 161 11.76 -10.36 14.58
C LEU A 161 12.85 -9.48 15.21
N ARG A 162 12.48 -8.40 15.91
CA ARG A 162 13.44 -7.54 16.62
C ARG A 162 14.16 -8.22 17.78
N ARG A 163 13.60 -9.31 18.32
CA ARG A 163 14.24 -10.14 19.36
C ARG A 163 15.15 -11.19 18.76
N ALA A 164 14.65 -11.94 17.77
CA ALA A 164 15.38 -13.03 17.13
C ALA A 164 16.52 -12.55 16.22
N VAL A 165 16.32 -11.43 15.53
CA VAL A 165 17.28 -10.85 14.57
C VAL A 165 17.49 -9.36 14.87
N PRO A 166 18.30 -9.01 15.90
CA PRO A 166 18.41 -7.63 16.40
C PRO A 166 18.84 -6.59 15.36
N LYS A 167 19.57 -6.99 14.30
CA LYS A 167 19.97 -6.10 13.21
C LYS A 167 18.80 -5.42 12.50
N THR A 168 17.61 -6.03 12.51
CA THR A 168 16.38 -5.45 11.93
C THR A 168 15.91 -4.18 12.63
N ARG A 169 16.38 -3.90 13.85
CA ARG A 169 15.99 -2.68 14.59
C ARG A 169 16.34 -1.39 13.84
N VAL A 170 17.38 -1.42 12.99
CA VAL A 170 17.81 -0.26 12.17
C VAL A 170 16.75 0.17 11.16
N THR A 171 15.86 -0.74 10.75
CA THR A 171 14.77 -0.41 9.80
C THR A 171 13.66 0.42 10.45
N GLY A 172 13.69 0.59 11.78
CA GLY A 172 12.85 1.51 12.52
C GLY A 172 11.36 1.34 12.24
N ALA A 173 10.65 2.47 12.13
CA ALA A 173 9.22 2.47 11.86
C ALA A 173 8.85 1.98 10.45
N VAL A 174 9.75 2.09 9.47
CA VAL A 174 9.51 1.60 8.10
C VAL A 174 9.44 0.07 8.06
N GLY A 175 10.29 -0.62 8.83
CA GLY A 175 10.22 -2.08 8.96
C GLY A 175 8.90 -2.53 9.59
N ALA A 176 8.43 -1.83 10.63
CA ALA A 176 7.13 -2.09 11.22
C ALA A 176 5.98 -1.87 10.21
N LEU A 177 6.05 -0.80 9.41
CA LEU A 177 5.08 -0.51 8.37
C LEU A 177 5.07 -1.58 7.27
N ALA A 178 6.24 -2.07 6.85
CA ALA A 178 6.35 -3.14 5.86
C ALA A 178 5.70 -4.44 6.36
N VAL A 179 6.01 -4.85 7.60
CA VAL A 179 5.37 -6.01 8.24
C VAL A 179 3.86 -5.82 8.33
N PHE A 180 3.41 -4.66 8.81
CA PHE A 180 1.99 -4.35 8.93
C PHE A 180 1.27 -4.38 7.57
N GLY A 181 1.81 -3.72 6.55
CA GLY A 181 1.20 -3.65 5.22
C GLY A 181 1.02 -5.03 4.60
N HIS A 182 2.07 -5.86 4.63
CA HIS A 182 1.97 -7.23 4.11
C HIS A 182 1.05 -8.13 4.95
N THR A 183 1.02 -7.94 6.26
CA THR A 183 0.08 -8.66 7.14
C THR A 183 -1.36 -8.29 6.81
N LEU A 184 -1.64 -6.99 6.63
CA LEU A 184 -2.97 -6.48 6.29
C LEU A 184 -3.45 -7.02 4.94
N ASP A 185 -2.56 -7.07 3.95
CA ASP A 185 -2.83 -7.68 2.65
C ASP A 185 -3.18 -9.17 2.78
N GLY A 186 -2.34 -9.94 3.49
CA GLY A 186 -2.58 -11.36 3.71
C GLY A 186 -3.93 -11.62 4.40
N VAL A 187 -4.19 -10.93 5.51
CA VAL A 187 -5.40 -11.12 6.32
C VAL A 187 -6.65 -10.64 5.56
N SER A 188 -6.60 -9.47 4.92
CA SER A 188 -7.74 -8.97 4.14
C SER A 188 -8.07 -9.88 2.96
N THR A 189 -7.06 -10.43 2.28
CA THR A 189 -7.25 -11.40 1.19
C THR A 189 -7.90 -12.68 1.69
N ALA A 190 -7.42 -13.24 2.80
CA ALA A 190 -8.03 -14.43 3.42
C ALA A 190 -9.50 -14.19 3.80
N VAL A 191 -9.80 -13.07 4.44
CA VAL A 191 -11.19 -12.68 4.78
C VAL A 191 -12.05 -12.51 3.52
N GLY A 192 -11.51 -11.87 2.49
CA GLY A 192 -12.18 -11.68 1.21
C GLY A 192 -12.59 -13.00 0.56
N LEU A 193 -11.68 -13.97 0.55
CA LEU A 193 -11.88 -15.28 -0.06
C LEU A 193 -12.77 -16.19 0.77
N ASP A 194 -12.36 -16.46 2.01
CA ASP A 194 -12.93 -17.53 2.84
C ASP A 194 -14.30 -17.14 3.43
N VAL A 195 -14.57 -15.84 3.56
CA VAL A 195 -15.78 -15.34 4.26
C VAL A 195 -16.69 -14.53 3.36
N LEU A 196 -16.11 -13.67 2.51
CA LEU A 196 -16.89 -12.75 1.68
C LEU A 196 -17.10 -13.24 0.24
N GLY A 197 -16.46 -14.34 -0.16
CA GLY A 197 -16.62 -14.95 -1.48
C GLY A 197 -15.99 -14.16 -2.65
N PHE A 198 -15.14 -13.18 -2.37
CA PHE A 198 -14.40 -12.46 -3.41
C PHE A 198 -13.28 -13.34 -3.99
N GLY A 199 -13.06 -13.28 -5.30
CA GLY A 199 -11.96 -13.99 -5.96
C GLY A 199 -10.62 -13.26 -5.90
N GLU A 200 -9.52 -14.02 -5.95
CA GLU A 200 -8.16 -13.50 -6.08
C GLU A 200 -7.79 -13.28 -7.56
N ARG A 201 -7.27 -12.09 -7.87
CA ARG A 201 -6.93 -11.66 -9.24
C ARG A 201 -5.44 -11.82 -9.55
N SER A 202 -4.59 -11.85 -8.53
CA SER A 202 -3.14 -12.07 -8.65
C SER A 202 -2.85 -13.54 -8.95
N PRO A 203 -2.21 -13.88 -10.09
CA PRO A 203 -1.92 -15.27 -10.45
C PRO A 203 -1.09 -16.00 -9.38
N VAL A 204 -0.11 -15.32 -8.80
CA VAL A 204 0.77 -15.90 -7.77
C VAL A 204 0.03 -16.11 -6.47
N SER A 205 -0.75 -15.12 -6.03
CA SER A 205 -1.57 -15.26 -4.82
C SER A 205 -2.56 -16.41 -4.99
N ARG A 206 -3.24 -16.47 -6.14
CA ARG A 206 -4.21 -17.50 -6.47
C ARG A 206 -3.59 -18.89 -6.46
N ALA A 207 -2.41 -19.08 -7.04
CA ALA A 207 -1.72 -20.37 -7.01
C ALA A 207 -1.40 -20.85 -5.58
N ILE A 208 -1.02 -19.93 -4.67
CA ILE A 208 -0.78 -20.26 -3.25
C ILE A 208 -2.09 -20.68 -2.58
N ILE A 209 -3.19 -19.98 -2.85
CA ILE A 209 -4.50 -20.25 -2.26
C ILE A 209 -5.09 -21.56 -2.78
N GLU A 210 -5.00 -21.81 -4.08
CA GLU A 210 -5.45 -23.06 -4.71
C GLU A 210 -4.70 -24.27 -4.13
N PHE A 211 -3.37 -24.16 -3.96
CA PHE A 211 -2.59 -25.19 -3.27
C PHE A 211 -3.04 -25.39 -1.82
N ALA A 212 -3.33 -24.31 -1.10
CA ALA A 212 -3.82 -24.40 0.28
C ALA A 212 -5.20 -25.08 0.38
N ALA A 213 -6.05 -24.91 -0.64
CA ALA A 213 -7.37 -25.54 -0.73
C ALA A 213 -7.30 -27.06 -0.93
N GLU A 214 -6.19 -27.59 -1.45
CA GLU A 214 -5.96 -29.04 -1.60
C GLU A 214 -5.52 -29.70 -0.28
N LEU A 215 -5.14 -28.92 0.73
CA LEU A 215 -4.72 -29.43 2.03
C LEU A 215 -5.94 -29.78 2.90
N PRO A 216 -5.85 -30.83 3.74
CA PRO A 216 -6.94 -31.22 4.64
C PRO A 216 -7.26 -30.17 5.72
N THR A 217 -6.43 -29.12 5.83
CA THR A 217 -6.68 -27.98 6.71
C THR A 217 -7.71 -27.01 6.15
N ALA A 218 -7.98 -27.03 4.85
CA ALA A 218 -8.88 -26.08 4.19
C ALA A 218 -10.29 -26.08 4.79
N GLU A 219 -10.81 -27.26 5.13
CA GLU A 219 -12.15 -27.44 5.72
C GLU A 219 -12.25 -26.87 7.15
N VAL A 220 -11.11 -26.71 7.85
CA VAL A 220 -11.08 -26.31 9.26
C VAL A 220 -10.76 -24.81 9.43
N ILE A 221 -9.80 -24.31 8.64
CA ILE A 221 -9.25 -22.95 8.81
C ILE A 221 -9.31 -22.09 7.54
N GLY A 222 -9.97 -22.55 6.47
CA GLY A 222 -10.06 -21.86 5.18
C GLY A 222 -8.85 -22.12 4.28
N ALA A 223 -8.83 -21.53 3.08
CA ALA A 223 -7.70 -21.62 2.15
C ALA A 223 -6.74 -20.43 2.28
N GLY A 224 -7.19 -19.30 2.85
CA GLY A 224 -6.43 -18.07 2.95
C GLY A 224 -5.27 -18.09 3.96
N TRP A 225 -5.26 -19.01 4.94
CA TRP A 225 -4.24 -19.02 6.00
C TRP A 225 -2.81 -19.15 5.47
N LEU A 226 -2.58 -19.95 4.42
CA LEU A 226 -1.25 -20.15 3.85
C LEU A 226 -0.75 -18.85 3.23
N PHE A 227 -1.63 -18.09 2.58
CA PHE A 227 -1.29 -16.79 2.02
C PHE A 227 -0.90 -15.79 3.11
N VAL A 228 -1.60 -15.79 4.26
CA VAL A 228 -1.21 -14.97 5.43
C VAL A 228 0.20 -15.34 5.88
N LEU A 229 0.51 -16.62 6.05
CA LEU A 229 1.85 -17.08 6.46
C LEU A 229 2.93 -16.68 5.47
N VAL A 230 2.68 -16.84 4.16
CA VAL A 230 3.61 -16.43 3.11
C VAL A 230 3.88 -14.93 3.18
N LYS A 231 2.86 -14.09 3.38
CA LYS A 231 3.04 -12.64 3.52
C LYS A 231 3.84 -12.26 4.77
N LEU A 232 3.57 -12.91 5.91
CA LEU A 232 4.32 -12.69 7.15
C LEU A 232 5.79 -13.09 6.98
N ALA A 233 6.05 -14.26 6.39
CA ALA A 233 7.40 -14.75 6.12
C ALA A 233 8.14 -13.84 5.14
N LEU A 234 7.49 -13.45 4.04
CA LEU A 234 8.04 -12.53 3.04
C LEU A 234 8.41 -11.19 3.67
N ALA A 235 7.52 -10.59 4.45
CA ALA A 235 7.77 -9.31 5.09
C ALA A 235 8.93 -9.39 6.08
N ALA A 236 8.98 -10.43 6.91
CA ALA A 236 10.08 -10.66 7.84
C ALA A 236 11.41 -10.84 7.10
N LEU A 237 11.41 -11.65 6.03
CA LEU A 237 12.59 -11.93 5.21
C LEU A 237 13.12 -10.67 4.52
N VAL A 238 12.24 -9.87 3.91
CA VAL A 238 12.63 -8.63 3.24
C VAL A 238 13.19 -7.62 4.24
N VAL A 239 12.59 -7.47 5.42
CA VAL A 239 13.12 -6.59 6.47
C VAL A 239 14.50 -7.06 6.95
N VAL A 240 14.73 -8.38 7.07
CA VAL A 240 16.06 -8.93 7.41
C VAL A 240 17.08 -8.62 6.32
N PHE A 241 16.73 -8.83 5.05
CA PHE A 241 17.65 -8.57 3.94
C PHE A 241 17.97 -7.08 3.79
N LEU A 242 16.95 -6.21 3.84
CA LEU A 242 17.14 -4.77 3.71
C LEU A 242 17.76 -4.12 4.95
N SER A 243 17.84 -4.80 6.09
CA SER A 243 18.45 -4.22 7.29
C SER A 243 19.92 -3.83 7.12
N GLU A 244 20.68 -4.57 6.32
CA GLU A 244 22.07 -4.21 6.01
C GLU A 244 22.12 -2.98 5.10
N TYR A 245 21.29 -2.97 4.05
CA TYR A 245 21.24 -1.84 3.12
C TYR A 245 20.74 -0.54 3.77
N VAL A 246 19.78 -0.62 4.69
CA VAL A 246 19.35 0.54 5.51
C VAL A 246 20.46 1.04 6.43
N ARG A 247 21.39 0.18 6.85
CA ARG A 247 22.53 0.59 7.67
C ARG A 247 23.62 1.27 6.83
N GLU A 248 23.92 0.70 5.67
CA GLU A 248 24.98 1.17 4.77
C GLU A 248 24.56 2.44 4.01
N GLU A 249 23.37 2.43 3.43
CA GLU A 249 22.81 3.52 2.62
C GLU A 249 21.39 3.89 3.12
N PRO A 250 21.26 4.59 4.27
CA PRO A 250 19.97 4.77 4.95
C PRO A 250 18.88 5.39 4.08
N ALA A 251 19.23 6.40 3.26
CA ALA A 251 18.24 7.08 2.44
C ALA A 251 17.63 6.15 1.39
N GLU A 252 18.46 5.42 0.65
CA GLU A 252 18.01 4.47 -0.36
C GLU A 252 17.33 3.26 0.26
N GLY A 253 17.89 2.73 1.36
CA GLY A 253 17.34 1.61 2.09
C GLY A 253 15.95 1.90 2.65
N TYR A 254 15.71 3.08 3.24
CA TYR A 254 14.39 3.46 3.73
C TYR A 254 13.39 3.65 2.59
N LEU A 255 13.78 4.26 1.47
CA LEU A 255 12.89 4.41 0.31
C LEU A 255 12.50 3.05 -0.29
N LEU A 256 13.47 2.14 -0.42
CA LEU A 256 13.22 0.79 -0.94
C LEU A 256 12.31 -0.01 0.00
N LEU A 257 12.55 0.05 1.30
CA LEU A 257 11.69 -0.61 2.29
C LEU A 257 10.30 0.04 2.36
N GLY A 258 10.20 1.35 2.14
CA GLY A 258 8.93 2.05 1.99
C GLY A 258 8.15 1.61 0.74
N ALA A 259 8.84 1.35 -0.37
CA ALA A 259 8.22 0.80 -1.57
C ALA A 259 7.69 -0.62 -1.33
N VAL A 260 8.43 -1.46 -0.61
CA VAL A 260 7.95 -2.78 -0.15
C VAL A 260 6.70 -2.62 0.71
N ALA A 261 6.72 -1.68 1.67
CA ALA A 261 5.55 -1.40 2.50
C ALA A 261 4.32 -0.98 1.67
N ALA A 262 4.51 -0.20 0.60
CA ALA A 262 3.44 0.17 -0.32
C ALA A 262 2.84 -1.03 -1.07
N VAL A 263 3.67 -2.01 -1.45
CA VAL A 263 3.22 -3.24 -2.12
C VAL A 263 2.35 -4.11 -1.19
N GLY A 264 2.51 -4.03 0.13
CA GLY A 264 1.61 -4.66 1.09
C GLY A 264 0.41 -3.78 1.46
N LEU A 265 0.66 -2.55 1.94
CA LEU A 265 -0.37 -1.66 2.46
C LEU A 265 -1.39 -1.26 1.39
N GLY A 266 -0.95 -1.08 0.14
CA GLY A 266 -1.82 -0.75 -0.98
C GLY A 266 -2.93 -1.80 -1.18
N PRO A 267 -2.62 -3.04 -1.56
CA PRO A 267 -3.60 -4.12 -1.66
C PRO A 267 -4.43 -4.34 -0.40
N GLY A 268 -3.82 -4.31 0.79
CA GLY A 268 -4.55 -4.44 2.06
C GLY A 268 -5.62 -3.35 2.24
N ALA A 269 -5.27 -2.08 2.05
CA ALA A 269 -6.23 -0.97 2.11
C ALA A 269 -7.29 -1.04 1.00
N HIS A 270 -6.89 -1.49 -0.20
CA HIS A 270 -7.80 -1.69 -1.32
C HIS A 270 -8.88 -2.72 -0.97
N ASN A 271 -8.49 -3.90 -0.50
CA ASN A 271 -9.40 -4.98 -0.12
C ASN A 271 -10.39 -4.52 0.95
N LEU A 272 -9.91 -3.91 2.04
CA LEU A 272 -10.76 -3.44 3.13
C LEU A 272 -11.83 -2.48 2.65
N LEU A 273 -11.46 -1.47 1.86
CA LEU A 273 -12.42 -0.49 1.38
C LEU A 273 -13.35 -1.09 0.32
N LEU A 274 -12.82 -1.85 -0.63
CA LEU A 274 -13.60 -2.50 -1.69
C LEU A 274 -14.69 -3.39 -1.09
N PHE A 275 -14.34 -4.23 -0.11
CA PHE A 275 -15.27 -5.13 0.57
C PHE A 275 -16.27 -4.39 1.47
N THR A 276 -15.95 -3.17 1.90
CA THR A 276 -16.89 -2.35 2.68
C THR A 276 -17.97 -1.77 1.76
N VAL A 277 -17.60 -1.33 0.56
CA VAL A 277 -18.49 -0.58 -0.36
C VAL A 277 -19.17 -1.45 -1.41
N LEU A 278 -18.70 -2.68 -1.61
CA LEU A 278 -19.33 -3.67 -2.46
C LEU A 278 -19.96 -4.78 -1.62
N THR A 279 -21.24 -5.05 -1.88
CA THR A 279 -21.89 -6.29 -1.46
C THR A 279 -21.54 -7.38 -2.51
N PRO A 280 -21.12 -8.59 -2.10
CA PRO A 280 -20.85 -9.69 -3.01
C PRO A 280 -22.03 -10.05 -3.92
#